data_AF-A0A2U3B7S0-F1
#
_entry.id   AF-A0A2U3B7S0-F1
#
_cell.length_a   1.000
_cell.length_b   1.000
_cell.length_c   1.000
_cell.angle_alpha   90.00
_cell.angle_beta   90.00
_cell.angle_gamma   90.00
#
_symmetry.space_group_name_H-M   'P 1'
#
loop_
_entity.id
_entity.type
_entity.pdbx_description
1 polymer ?
#
loop_
_entity_poly.entity_id
_entity_poly.type
_entity_poly.pdbx_seq_one_letter_code
_entity_poly.pdbx_strand_id
1 'polypeptide(L)'
;MRRKSGDYPQLVNDLVINTLLHLYMECSDTRRFVPLHQRNAIVMRYLKSLLKKAAYKETRKDIKALIYAGQKGDKLEEQLWRLKSLVNNYGNDVEKFYGFLNLIESSLAIYSELFKENTAVVSNRVYLLADVGGQQSL
;
A
#
# COMPACT_ATOMS: atom_id res chain seq x y z
N MET A 1 18.95 -2.73 -12.84
CA MET A 1 17.52 -3.00 -13.10
C MET A 1 16.71 -1.75 -12.72
N ARG A 2 16.16 -1.00 -13.69
CA ARG A 2 15.27 0.13 -13.42
C ARG A 2 13.87 -0.41 -13.13
N ARG A 3 13.31 -0.13 -11.95
CA ARG A 3 11.93 -0.52 -11.61
C ARG A 3 10.97 0.61 -11.98
N LYS A 4 9.86 0.26 -12.66
CA LYS A 4 8.81 1.16 -13.18
C LYS A 4 7.74 1.44 -12.12
N SER A 5 6.93 2.46 -12.37
CA SER A 5 5.91 3.11 -11.51
C SER A 5 4.81 2.24 -10.86
N GLY A 6 4.85 0.91 -11.00
CA GLY A 6 3.93 -0.04 -10.34
C GLY A 6 4.57 -0.84 -9.19
N ASP A 7 5.80 -0.52 -8.81
CA ASP A 7 6.61 -1.32 -7.88
C ASP A 7 6.35 -0.99 -6.40
N TYR A 8 5.67 0.12 -6.07
CA TYR A 8 5.48 0.53 -4.67
C TYR A 8 4.77 -0.52 -3.81
N PRO A 9 3.66 -1.15 -4.25
CA PRO A 9 3.04 -2.23 -3.48
C PRO A 9 3.98 -3.40 -3.20
N GLN A 10 4.79 -3.77 -4.19
CA GLN A 10 5.79 -4.81 -4.04
C GLN A 10 6.90 -4.39 -3.06
N LEU A 11 7.39 -3.16 -3.15
CA LEU A 11 8.40 -2.63 -2.23
C LEU A 11 7.93 -2.61 -0.78
N VAL A 12 6.66 -2.24 -0.53
CA VAL A 12 6.08 -2.28 0.82
C VAL A 12 5.87 -3.72 1.28
N ASN A 13 5.39 -4.61 0.41
CA ASN A 13 5.29 -6.04 0.72
C ASN A 13 6.66 -6.62 1.10
N ASP A 14 7.71 -6.35 0.32
CA ASP A 14 9.08 -6.80 0.60
C ASP A 14 9.59 -6.22 1.93
N LEU A 15 9.37 -4.93 2.19
CA LEU A 15 9.71 -4.31 3.47
C LEU A 15 9.04 -5.04 4.65
N VAL A 16 7.73 -5.29 4.55
CA VAL A 16 6.95 -5.94 5.60
C VAL A 16 7.44 -7.37 5.82
N ILE A 17 7.52 -8.17 4.75
CA ILE A 17 7.91 -9.58 4.84
C ILE A 17 9.32 -9.72 5.39
N ASN A 18 10.29 -8.93 4.90
CA ASN A 18 11.65 -8.99 5.41
C ASN A 18 11.75 -8.57 6.89
N THR A 19 10.95 -7.59 7.32
CA THR A 19 10.91 -7.17 8.73
C THR A 19 10.31 -8.24 9.63
N LEU A 20 9.20 -8.86 9.21
CA LEU A 20 8.57 -9.97 9.94
C LEU A 20 9.47 -11.19 10.00
N LEU A 21 10.13 -11.53 8.89
CA LEU A 21 11.08 -12.63 8.82
C LEU A 21 12.23 -12.41 9.80
N HIS A 22 12.80 -11.21 9.83
CA HIS A 22 13.85 -10.86 10.80
C HIS A 22 13.36 -10.97 12.25
N LEU A 23 12.15 -10.50 12.55
CA LEU A 23 11.54 -10.64 13.88
C LEU A 23 11.41 -12.12 14.27
N TYR A 24 10.87 -12.96 13.39
CA TYR A 24 10.61 -14.36 13.71
C TYR A 24 11.90 -15.18 13.80
N MET A 25 12.90 -14.91 12.97
CA MET A 25 14.23 -15.50 13.11
C MET A 25 14.83 -15.18 14.47
N GLU A 26 14.88 -13.90 14.87
CA GLU A 26 15.41 -13.52 16.18
C GLU A 26 14.61 -14.12 17.34
N CYS A 27 13.27 -14.22 17.21
CA CYS A 27 12.47 -14.89 18.22
C CYS A 27 12.78 -16.39 18.29
N SER A 28 12.96 -17.05 17.14
CA SER A 28 13.24 -18.49 17.06
C SER A 28 14.61 -18.88 17.62
N ASP A 29 15.58 -17.95 17.57
CA ASP A 29 16.90 -18.15 18.18
C ASP A 29 16.85 -18.16 19.72
N THR A 30 15.75 -17.67 20.30
CA THR A 30 15.55 -17.69 21.75
C THR A 30 14.76 -18.94 22.18
N ARG A 31 15.25 -19.64 23.22
CA ARG A 31 14.57 -20.81 23.79
C ARG A 31 13.36 -20.46 24.67
N ARG A 32 13.04 -19.18 24.84
CA ARG A 32 12.03 -18.68 25.78
C ARG A 32 11.01 -17.82 25.05
N PHE A 33 9.84 -17.64 25.66
CA PHE A 33 8.84 -16.70 25.16
C PHE A 33 9.41 -15.28 25.07
N VAL A 34 9.24 -14.64 23.91
CA VAL A 34 9.66 -13.26 23.65
C VAL A 34 8.47 -12.32 23.89
N PRO A 35 8.46 -11.50 24.96
CA PRO A 35 7.36 -10.60 25.25
C PRO A 35 7.26 -9.45 24.23
N LEU A 36 6.07 -8.87 24.12
CA LEU A 36 5.74 -7.80 23.16
C LEU A 36 6.78 -6.66 23.11
N HIS A 37 7.24 -6.17 24.26
CA HIS A 37 8.22 -5.08 24.31
C HIS A 37 9.56 -5.46 23.65
N GLN A 38 10.00 -6.71 23.80
CA GLN A 38 11.21 -7.22 23.14
C GLN A 38 10.98 -7.34 21.64
N ARG A 39 9.84 -7.91 21.23
CA ARG A 39 9.46 -8.02 19.80
C ARG A 39 9.43 -6.65 19.12
N ASN A 40 8.84 -5.65 19.77
CA ASN A 40 8.85 -4.26 19.30
C ASN A 40 10.27 -3.70 19.22
N ALA A 41 11.14 -3.97 20.21
CA ALA A 41 12.53 -3.52 20.18
C ALA A 41 13.33 -4.13 19.01
N ILE A 42 13.10 -5.41 18.71
CA ILE A 42 13.70 -6.11 17.55
C ILE A 42 13.30 -5.40 16.25
N VAL A 43 11.99 -5.23 16.04
CA VAL A 43 11.47 -4.55 14.84
C VAL A 43 12.01 -3.12 14.74
N MET A 44 12.01 -2.35 15.82
CA MET A 44 12.53 -0.98 15.86
C MET A 44 14.01 -0.90 15.48
N ARG A 45 14.82 -1.82 15.99
CA ARG A 45 16.26 -1.89 15.67
C ARG A 45 16.45 -2.18 14.17
N TYR A 46 15.71 -3.14 13.63
CA TYR A 46 15.77 -3.48 12.22
C TYR A 46 15.34 -2.32 11.33
N LEU A 47 14.17 -1.72 11.56
CA LEU A 47 13.65 -0.59 10.78
C LEU A 47 14.61 0.60 10.77
N LYS A 48 15.22 0.93 11.91
CA LYS A 48 16.24 2.00 12.00
C LYS A 48 17.46 1.69 11.12
N SER A 49 17.88 0.43 11.03
CA SER A 49 18.99 0.02 10.15
C SER A 49 18.66 0.22 8.66
N LEU A 50 17.39 0.17 8.27
CA LEU A 50 16.95 0.32 6.87
C LEU A 50 16.96 1.78 6.39
N LEU A 51 16.77 2.76 7.29
CA LEU A 51 16.71 4.19 6.92
C LEU A 51 17.96 4.69 6.19
N LYS A 52 19.12 4.09 6.49
CA LYS A 52 20.42 4.44 5.90
C LYS A 52 20.62 3.83 4.51
N LYS A 53 19.82 2.84 4.12
CA LYS A 53 19.99 2.07 2.87
C LYS A 53 19.23 2.75 1.73
N ALA A 54 19.94 3.02 0.61
CA ALA A 54 19.35 3.65 -0.57
C ALA A 54 18.19 2.84 -1.17
N ALA A 55 18.22 1.51 -1.04
CA ALA A 55 17.17 0.60 -1.51
C ALA A 55 15.78 0.87 -0.89
N TYR A 56 15.72 1.53 0.26
CA TYR A 56 14.47 1.84 0.98
C TYR A 56 14.06 3.30 0.85
N LYS A 57 14.56 4.02 -0.16
CA LYS A 57 14.23 5.44 -0.38
C LYS A 57 12.72 5.64 -0.57
N GLU A 58 12.09 4.81 -1.39
CA GLU A 58 10.66 4.90 -1.73
C GLU A 58 9.75 4.58 -0.53
N THR A 59 10.12 3.61 0.30
CA THR A 59 9.36 3.20 1.50
C THR A 59 9.81 3.92 2.78
N ARG A 60 10.62 4.98 2.65
CA ARG A 60 11.21 5.69 3.81
C ARG A 60 10.14 6.32 4.69
N LYS A 61 9.03 6.76 4.10
CA LYS A 61 7.89 7.32 4.85
C LYS A 61 7.21 6.25 5.71
N ASP A 62 6.97 5.06 5.16
CA ASP A 62 6.36 3.93 5.90
C ASP A 62 7.25 3.47 7.05
N ILE A 63 8.57 3.36 6.81
CA ILE A 63 9.54 3.01 7.86
C ILE A 63 9.48 4.02 9.02
N LYS A 64 9.43 5.32 8.73
CA LYS A 64 9.31 6.36 9.77
C LYS A 64 7.99 6.27 10.52
N ALA A 65 6.88 6.01 9.82
CA ALA A 65 5.57 5.85 10.43
C ALA A 65 5.53 4.65 11.39
N LEU A 66 6.09 3.50 10.99
CA LEU A 66 6.22 2.33 11.85
C LEU A 66 7.11 2.60 13.06
N ILE A 67 8.24 3.30 12.89
CA ILE A 67 9.11 3.68 14.01
C ILE A 67 8.36 4.57 15.01
N TYR A 68 7.58 5.54 14.52
CA TYR A 68 6.78 6.42 15.36
C TYR A 68 5.67 5.65 16.12
N ALA A 69 4.98 4.72 15.46
CA ALA A 69 4.01 3.83 16.11
C ALA A 69 4.67 3.02 17.24
N GLY A 70 5.87 2.49 17.01
CA GLY A 70 6.64 1.76 18.02
C GLY A 70 7.02 2.61 19.23
N GLN A 71 7.33 3.89 19.01
CA GLN A 71 7.60 4.85 20.09
C GLN A 71 6.35 5.13 20.94
N LYS A 72 5.15 5.03 20.36
CA LYS A 72 3.87 5.16 21.07
C LYS A 72 3.45 3.89 21.84
N GLY A 73 4.18 2.79 21.68
CA GLY A 73 3.85 1.51 22.30
C GLY A 73 2.88 0.66 21.47
N ASP A 74 2.63 1.01 20.21
CA ASP A 74 1.80 0.18 19.32
C ASP A 74 2.45 -1.18 19.06
N LYS A 75 1.62 -2.20 18.81
CA LYS A 75 2.09 -3.55 18.47
C LYS A 75 2.60 -3.58 17.02
N LEU A 76 3.91 -3.53 16.84
CA LEU A 76 4.50 -3.31 15.52
C LEU A 76 4.25 -4.45 14.54
N GLU A 77 4.19 -5.68 15.02
CA GLU A 77 3.85 -6.83 14.18
C GLU A 77 2.43 -6.70 13.59
N GLU A 78 1.43 -6.31 14.40
CA GLU A 78 0.07 -6.08 13.91
C GLU A 78 0.03 -4.92 12.91
N GLN A 79 0.80 -3.85 13.14
CA GLN A 79 0.91 -2.72 12.20
C GLN A 79 1.56 -3.13 10.88
N LEU A 80 2.55 -4.02 10.89
CA LEU A 80 3.18 -4.57 9.69
C LEU A 80 2.17 -5.36 8.85
N TRP A 81 1.40 -6.26 9.47
CA TRP A 81 0.33 -6.99 8.78
C TRP A 81 -0.75 -6.07 8.25
N ARG A 82 -1.14 -5.05 9.02
CA ARG A 82 -2.12 -4.05 8.58
C ARG A 82 -1.62 -3.28 7.36
N LEU A 83 -0.37 -2.83 7.37
CA LEU A 83 0.25 -2.13 6.25
C LEU A 83 0.25 -3.01 4.99
N LYS A 84 0.61 -4.29 5.14
CA LYS A 84 0.55 -5.27 4.05
C LYS A 84 -0.86 -5.38 3.46
N SER A 85 -1.87 -5.51 4.31
CA SER A 85 -3.27 -5.63 3.90
C SER A 85 -3.76 -4.38 3.18
N LEU A 86 -3.45 -3.19 3.68
CA LEU A 86 -3.81 -1.92 3.05
C LEU A 86 -3.26 -1.83 1.62
N VAL A 87 -1.99 -2.18 1.44
CA VAL A 87 -1.32 -2.12 0.14
C VAL A 87 -1.88 -3.15 -0.85
N ASN A 88 -2.19 -4.36 -0.41
CA ASN A 88 -2.80 -5.37 -1.30
C ASN A 88 -4.25 -5.04 -1.65
N ASN A 89 -4.98 -4.40 -0.74
CA ASN A 89 -6.36 -3.98 -0.98
C ASN A 89 -6.44 -2.76 -1.90
N TYR A 90 -5.45 -1.87 -1.88
CA TYR A 90 -5.42 -0.70 -2.76
C TYR A 90 -5.45 -1.08 -4.25
N GLY A 91 -4.73 -2.15 -4.65
CA GLY A 91 -4.80 -2.68 -6.02
C GLY A 91 -6.16 -3.33 -6.33
N ASN A 92 -6.79 -3.94 -5.33
CA ASN A 92 -8.09 -4.60 -5.45
C ASN A 92 -9.24 -3.59 -5.59
N ASP A 93 -9.15 -2.39 -5.01
CA ASP A 93 -10.26 -1.41 -5.07
C ASP A 93 -10.52 -0.91 -6.50
N VAL A 94 -9.46 -0.75 -7.31
CA VAL A 94 -9.59 -0.40 -8.74
C VAL A 94 -10.19 -1.57 -9.53
N GLU A 95 -9.73 -2.80 -9.29
CA GLU A 95 -10.27 -3.99 -9.93
C GLU A 95 -11.74 -4.23 -9.54
N LYS A 96 -12.09 -4.05 -8.27
CA LYS A 96 -13.48 -4.08 -7.77
C LYS A 96 -14.33 -3.00 -8.41
N PHE A 97 -13.79 -1.79 -8.60
CA PHE A 97 -14.51 -0.71 -9.27
C PHE A 97 -14.80 -1.07 -10.73
N TYR A 98 -13.81 -1.58 -11.47
CA TYR A 98 -14.06 -2.09 -12.83
C TYR A 98 -15.05 -3.27 -12.85
N GLY A 99 -14.95 -4.19 -11.89
CA GLY A 99 -15.91 -5.27 -11.71
C GLY A 99 -17.33 -4.76 -11.46
N PHE A 100 -17.48 -3.68 -10.68
CA PHE A 100 -18.76 -3.03 -10.46
C PHE A 100 -19.30 -2.37 -11.74
N LEU A 101 -18.47 -1.68 -12.52
CA LEU A 101 -18.87 -1.11 -13.81
C LEU A 101 -19.38 -2.20 -14.77
N ASN A 102 -18.70 -3.33 -14.85
CA ASN A 102 -19.14 -4.47 -15.67
C ASN A 102 -20.46 -5.07 -15.17
N LEU A 103 -20.68 -5.10 -13.85
CA LEU A 103 -21.92 -5.59 -13.26
C LEU A 103 -23.10 -4.69 -13.61
N ILE A 104 -22.96 -3.36 -13.50
CA ILE A 104 -24.06 -2.43 -13.84
C ILE A 104 -24.34 -2.42 -15.34
N GLU A 105 -23.32 -2.60 -16.18
CA GLU A 105 -23.50 -2.76 -17.63
C GLU A 105 -24.31 -4.03 -17.93
N SER A 106 -23.94 -5.15 -17.32
CA SER A 106 -24.59 -6.44 -17.56
C SER A 106 -26.00 -6.53 -16.97
N SER A 107 -26.25 -5.88 -15.84
CA SER A 107 -27.53 -6.01 -15.10
C SER A 107 -28.53 -4.89 -15.39
N LEU A 108 -28.05 -3.68 -15.68
CA LEU A 108 -28.89 -2.47 -15.83
C LEU A 108 -28.73 -1.81 -17.21
N ALA A 109 -27.88 -2.36 -18.09
CA ALA A 109 -27.51 -1.75 -19.38
C ALA A 109 -26.99 -0.31 -19.24
N ILE A 110 -26.35 0.00 -18.11
CA ILE A 110 -25.69 1.28 -17.85
C ILE A 110 -24.22 1.16 -18.27
N TYR A 111 -23.83 1.88 -19.32
CA TYR A 111 -22.48 1.81 -19.87
C TYR A 111 -21.55 2.84 -19.23
N SER A 112 -20.29 2.46 -19.02
CA SER A 112 -19.26 3.40 -18.55
C SER A 112 -18.36 3.87 -19.69
N GLU A 113 -18.05 5.16 -19.76
CA GLU A 113 -17.12 5.73 -20.73
C GLU A 113 -16.30 6.89 -20.16
N LEU A 114 -15.13 7.17 -20.76
CA LEU A 114 -14.33 8.34 -20.39
C LEU A 114 -15.03 9.61 -20.88
N PHE A 115 -15.17 10.58 -19.99
CA PHE A 115 -15.73 11.89 -20.32
C PHE A 115 -14.82 12.62 -21.30
N LYS A 116 -15.41 13.15 -22.37
CA LYS A 116 -14.72 14.02 -23.34
C LYS A 116 -15.33 15.40 -23.26
N GLU A 117 -14.49 16.43 -23.11
CA GLU A 117 -14.96 17.81 -23.21
C GLU A 117 -15.72 17.99 -24.54
N ASN A 118 -16.89 18.62 -24.48
CA ASN A 118 -17.86 18.79 -25.58
C ASN A 118 -18.71 17.56 -25.98
N THR A 119 -18.75 16.48 -25.19
CA THR A 119 -19.79 15.45 -25.37
C THR A 119 -21.07 15.80 -24.61
N ALA A 120 -22.22 15.67 -25.28
CA ALA A 120 -23.52 15.77 -24.62
C ALA A 120 -23.69 14.60 -23.64
N VAL A 121 -24.01 14.90 -22.38
CA VAL A 121 -24.25 13.90 -21.34
C VAL A 121 -25.54 13.16 -21.69
N VAL A 122 -25.45 11.84 -21.83
CA VAL A 122 -26.59 10.96 -22.13
C VAL A 122 -27.07 10.29 -20.85
N SER A 123 -28.39 10.14 -20.71
CA SER A 123 -28.99 9.35 -19.63
C SER A 123 -28.55 7.88 -19.73
N ASN A 124 -28.52 7.16 -18.60
CA ASN A 124 -28.10 5.75 -18.51
C ASN A 124 -26.62 5.47 -18.85
N ARG A 125 -25.72 6.43 -18.56
CA ARG A 125 -24.27 6.27 -18.69
C ARG A 125 -23.52 6.76 -17.45
N VAL A 126 -22.41 6.10 -17.14
CA VAL A 126 -21.43 6.55 -16.13
C VAL A 126 -20.23 7.17 -16.85
N TYR A 127 -19.92 8.42 -16.52
CA TYR A 127 -18.79 9.13 -17.09
C TYR A 127 -17.60 9.14 -16.12
N LEU A 128 -16.49 8.57 -16.53
CA LEU A 128 -15.23 8.61 -15.78
C LEU A 128 -14.43 9.83 -16.21
N LEU A 129 -14.06 10.67 -15.24
CA LEU A 129 -13.21 11.83 -15.51
C LEU A 129 -11.78 11.35 -15.76
N ALA A 130 -11.19 11.78 -16.88
CA ALA A 130 -9.77 11.61 -17.09
C ALA A 130 -8.99 12.58 -16.19
N ASP A 131 -7.83 12.14 -15.71
CA ASP A 131 -6.95 13.00 -14.90
C ASP A 131 -6.61 14.25 -15.72
N VAL A 132 -6.96 15.42 -15.19
CA VAL A 132 -6.70 16.72 -15.85
C VAL A 132 -5.20 16.95 -15.76
N GLY A 133 -4.45 16.40 -16.72
CA GLY A 133 -3.08 16.83 -16.98
C GLY A 133 -3.14 18.32 -17.25
N GLY A 134 -2.65 19.11 -16.28
CA GLY A 134 -2.79 20.56 -16.27
C GLY A 134 -2.43 21.18 -17.62
N GLN A 135 -3.44 21.60 -18.36
CA GLN A 135 -3.27 22.67 -19.32
C GLN A 135 -3.13 23.96 -18.52
N GLN A 136 -1.87 24.33 -18.29
CA GLN A 136 -1.53 25.74 -18.12
C GLN A 136 -1.93 26.44 -19.40
N SER A 137 -3.04 27.17 -19.36
CA SER A 137 -3.36 28.16 -20.39
C SER A 137 -2.50 29.40 -20.13
N LEU A 138 -1.70 29.73 -21.14
CA LEU A 138 -1.00 31.01 -21.32
C LEU A 138 -1.96 32.19 -21.30
#